data_AF-A0A1E3QIY0-F1
#
_entry.id   AF-A0A1E3QIY0-F1
#
_cell.length_a   1.000
_cell.length_b   1.000
_cell.length_c   1.000
_cell.angle_alpha   90.00
_cell.angle_beta   90.00
_cell.angle_gamma   90.00
#
_symmetry.space_group_name_H-M   'P 1'
#
loop_
_entity.id
_entity.type
_entity.pdbx_description
1 polymer ?
#
loop_
_entity_poly.entity_id
_entity_poly.type
_entity_poly.pdbx_seq_one_letter_code
_entity_poly.pdbx_strand_id
1 'polypeptide(L)'
;MRTPDLAAPDATLTKLGSGYLNSVKSHARLAHTANGVRKLAKNLSRATIEVDVKNIIIVTKHHDELLIYLTREVAEWLLRQKLDLDVYVDRGFQKSKRFDAAGIIHDYPAGEGRLKFWTKELTLLCPEKFDLVISLGGDGTVLYISALFQRIVPPVICFSLGSLGFLTNFKFEQFRESLQRVFDKGVKAMLRMRFTARVYKADGTFMCENQILNELVVDRGPSPFVSMLEIYGNGDLLTVAQADGVIVATPTGSTAYSLSAGGSLVHPGVSAISITPICPHTLSFRPILLPDSMTLKVKLPARSRSTAWASFDGRARVELKKGDYVMVKASLYPFPTIVASNTEFIDSVSRTLNWNVREQQKPFVHMLSEKNQKSYHNSKKEVKKEVGSIENESDSDDEYIFSSQ
;
A
#
# COMPACT_ATOMS: atom_id res chain seq x y z
N MET A 1 0.57 25.28 -26.90
CA MET A 1 -0.42 24.53 -26.09
C MET A 1 -0.29 24.99 -24.65
N ARG A 2 -1.37 25.51 -24.07
CA ARG A 2 -1.39 26.14 -22.74
C ARG A 2 -1.14 25.09 -21.65
N THR A 3 -0.23 25.40 -20.74
CA THR A 3 -0.04 24.71 -19.46
C THR A 3 -1.34 24.80 -18.65
N PRO A 4 -1.89 23.68 -18.14
CA PRO A 4 -3.04 23.76 -17.24
C PRO A 4 -2.57 24.26 -15.86
N ASP A 5 -3.28 25.25 -15.34
CA ASP A 5 -3.03 25.89 -14.04
C ASP A 5 -2.95 24.84 -12.92
N LEU A 6 -1.83 24.87 -12.19
CA LEU A 6 -1.72 24.25 -10.88
C LEU A 6 -2.69 24.97 -9.95
N ALA A 7 -3.67 24.26 -9.41
CA ALA A 7 -4.55 24.77 -8.37
C ALA A 7 -3.72 25.47 -7.28
N ALA A 8 -4.08 26.71 -6.96
CA ALA A 8 -3.38 27.52 -5.96
C ALA A 8 -3.32 26.76 -4.62
N PRO A 9 -2.19 26.79 -3.90
CA PRO A 9 -2.07 26.11 -2.62
C PRO A 9 -3.03 26.73 -1.59
N ASP A 10 -3.72 25.87 -0.86
CA ASP A 10 -4.63 26.21 0.24
C ASP A 10 -3.98 27.21 1.23
N ALA A 11 -4.72 28.24 1.66
CA ALA A 11 -4.22 29.39 2.42
C ALA A 11 -3.53 28.98 3.75
N THR A 12 -3.89 27.81 4.27
CA THR A 12 -3.30 27.17 5.44
C THR A 12 -1.88 26.65 5.19
N LEU A 13 -1.61 26.10 4.00
CA LEU A 13 -0.31 25.58 3.58
C LEU A 13 0.65 26.71 3.19
N THR A 14 0.14 27.82 2.65
CA THR A 14 0.94 29.02 2.35
C THR A 14 1.59 29.61 3.61
N LYS A 15 0.96 29.47 4.78
CA LYS A 15 1.49 29.91 6.08
C LYS A 15 2.65 29.03 6.62
N LEU A 16 2.84 27.82 6.11
CA LEU A 16 3.86 26.85 6.56
C LEU A 16 4.99 26.63 5.54
N GLY A 17 5.01 27.38 4.45
CA GLY A 17 6.02 27.25 3.39
C GLY A 17 7.45 27.58 3.83
N SER A 18 8.43 27.25 2.98
CA SER A 18 9.87 27.42 3.26
C SER A 18 10.23 28.87 3.64
N GLY A 19 9.56 29.87 3.04
CA GLY A 19 9.74 31.28 3.38
C GLY A 19 9.37 31.62 4.83
N TYR A 20 8.29 31.04 5.37
CA TYR A 20 7.92 31.20 6.78
C TYR A 20 8.95 30.51 7.68
N LEU A 21 9.28 29.25 7.39
CA LEU A 21 10.23 28.47 8.19
C LEU A 21 11.62 29.12 8.25
N ASN A 22 12.11 29.65 7.13
CA ASN A 22 13.39 30.36 7.06
C ASN A 22 13.37 31.70 7.81
N SER A 23 12.20 32.27 8.09
CA SER A 23 12.04 33.51 8.85
C SER A 23 11.89 33.30 10.37
N VAL A 24 11.71 32.05 10.83
CA VAL A 24 11.53 31.74 12.26
C VAL A 24 12.86 31.88 13.00
N LYS A 25 13.01 32.97 13.77
CA LYS A 25 14.22 33.24 14.56
C LYS A 25 14.33 32.47 15.89
N SER A 26 13.23 31.86 16.36
CA SER A 26 13.17 31.16 17.65
C SER A 26 13.08 29.64 17.46
N HIS A 27 14.07 28.91 18.00
CA HIS A 27 14.06 27.45 18.04
C HIS A 27 12.79 26.87 18.70
N ALA A 28 12.27 27.55 19.74
CA ALA A 28 11.04 27.12 20.41
C ALA A 28 9.81 27.17 19.48
N ARG A 29 9.67 28.23 18.67
CA ARG A 29 8.57 28.34 17.70
C ARG A 29 8.65 27.28 16.60
N LEU A 30 9.86 26.94 16.15
CA LEU A 30 10.08 25.86 15.20
C LEU A 30 9.64 24.51 15.80
N ALA A 31 10.06 24.22 17.04
CA ALA A 31 9.68 22.98 17.74
C ALA A 31 8.16 22.87 17.96
N HIS A 32 7.49 23.95 18.37
CA HIS A 32 6.03 23.97 18.49
C HIS A 32 5.33 23.73 17.14
N THR A 33 5.82 24.35 16.07
CA THR A 33 5.28 24.17 14.71
C THR A 33 5.42 22.71 14.26
N ALA A 34 6.62 22.12 14.43
CA ALA A 34 6.87 20.72 14.09
C ALA A 34 5.96 19.76 14.88
N ASN A 35 5.76 20.01 16.17
CA ASN A 35 4.81 19.22 16.98
C ASN A 35 3.36 19.40 16.52
N GLY A 36 2.97 20.62 16.13
CA GLY A 36 1.65 20.91 15.56
C GLY A 36 1.39 20.12 14.28
N VAL A 37 2.35 20.13 13.34
CA VAL A 37 2.28 19.35 12.08
C VAL A 37 2.18 17.85 12.39
N ARG A 38 2.98 17.33 13.33
CA ARG A 38 2.91 15.92 13.74
C ARG A 38 1.55 15.54 14.32
N LYS A 39 0.96 16.38 15.18
CA LYS A 39 -0.38 16.17 15.74
C LYS A 39 -1.46 16.19 14.65
N LEU A 40 -1.36 17.13 13.70
CA LEU A 40 -2.28 17.24 12.58
C LEU A 40 -2.23 15.98 11.70
N ALA A 41 -1.03 15.50 11.36
CA ALA A 41 -0.85 14.25 10.61
C ALA A 41 -1.49 13.05 11.33
N LYS A 42 -1.29 12.94 12.65
CA LYS A 42 -1.89 11.87 13.48
C LYS A 42 -3.42 11.97 13.52
N ASN A 43 -3.99 13.17 13.60
CA ASN A 43 -5.42 13.37 13.59
C ASN A 43 -6.03 13.03 12.22
N LEU A 44 -5.37 13.45 11.12
CA LEU A 44 -5.79 13.13 9.76
C LEU A 44 -5.83 11.61 9.54
N SER A 45 -4.85 10.86 10.05
CA SER A 45 -4.84 9.39 9.96
C SER A 45 -5.93 8.68 10.78
N ARG A 46 -6.57 9.38 11.71
CA ARG A 46 -7.59 8.84 12.63
C ARG A 46 -9.00 9.30 12.29
N ALA A 47 -9.13 10.37 11.51
CA ALA A 47 -10.41 10.94 11.14
C ALA A 47 -11.22 9.93 10.31
N THR A 48 -12.50 9.83 10.63
CA THR A 48 -13.50 9.20 9.77
C THR A 48 -14.04 10.27 8.84
N ILE A 49 -13.99 9.99 7.54
CA ILE A 49 -14.46 10.90 6.49
C ILE A 49 -15.83 10.39 6.05
N GLU A 50 -16.86 11.21 6.21
CA GLU A 50 -18.13 10.99 5.53
C GLU A 50 -17.94 11.35 4.07
N VAL A 51 -18.07 10.36 3.18
CA VAL A 51 -17.94 10.55 1.73
C VAL A 51 -19.35 10.56 1.17
N ASP A 52 -19.76 11.66 0.53
CA ASP A 52 -20.98 11.72 -0.26
C ASP A 52 -20.76 10.95 -1.57
N VAL A 53 -20.98 9.64 -1.53
CA VAL A 53 -20.68 8.74 -2.65
C VAL A 53 -21.80 8.79 -3.69
N LYS A 54 -21.55 9.41 -4.84
CA LYS A 54 -22.49 9.45 -5.98
C LYS A 54 -21.99 8.64 -7.17
N ASN A 55 -20.69 8.72 -7.48
CA ASN A 55 -20.09 8.03 -8.62
C ASN A 55 -19.13 6.94 -8.14
N ILE A 56 -19.54 5.68 -8.29
CA ILE A 56 -18.72 4.52 -7.94
C ILE A 56 -18.12 3.92 -9.19
N ILE A 57 -16.82 3.66 -9.18
CA ILE A 57 -16.14 2.89 -10.24
C ILE A 57 -15.76 1.50 -9.72
N ILE A 58 -16.17 0.47 -10.44
CA ILE A 58 -15.77 -0.92 -10.17
C ILE A 58 -14.63 -1.28 -11.12
N VAL A 59 -13.50 -1.67 -10.55
CA VAL A 59 -12.32 -2.12 -11.28
C VAL A 59 -12.04 -3.57 -10.89
N THR A 60 -12.01 -4.44 -11.89
CA THR A 60 -11.83 -5.88 -11.69
C THR A 60 -10.56 -6.37 -12.38
N LYS A 61 -10.01 -7.48 -11.90
CA LYS A 61 -8.88 -8.14 -12.57
C LYS A 61 -9.29 -8.55 -13.99
N HIS A 62 -8.46 -8.18 -14.97
CA HIS A 62 -8.67 -8.50 -16.38
C HIS A 62 -8.62 -10.02 -16.64
N HIS A 63 -9.40 -10.45 -17.65
CA HIS A 63 -9.41 -11.81 -18.20
C HIS A 63 -9.87 -12.93 -17.26
N ASP A 64 -10.50 -12.60 -16.13
CA ASP A 64 -11.10 -13.59 -15.23
C ASP A 64 -12.61 -13.67 -15.46
N GLU A 65 -13.08 -14.80 -16.00
CA GLU A 65 -14.48 -14.93 -16.42
C GLU A 65 -15.46 -14.91 -15.24
N LEU A 66 -15.07 -15.48 -14.10
CA LEU A 66 -15.89 -15.54 -12.90
C LEU A 66 -16.10 -14.15 -12.29
N LEU A 67 -15.08 -13.29 -12.40
CA LEU A 67 -15.18 -11.92 -11.89
C LEU A 67 -16.21 -11.08 -12.65
N ILE A 68 -16.56 -11.43 -13.88
CA ILE A 68 -17.62 -10.70 -14.61
C ILE A 68 -18.96 -10.90 -13.91
N TYR A 69 -19.27 -12.12 -13.45
CA TYR A 69 -20.49 -12.41 -12.70
C TYR A 69 -20.50 -11.71 -11.33
N LEU A 70 -19.36 -11.70 -10.63
CA LEU A 70 -19.25 -10.99 -9.35
C LEU A 70 -19.33 -9.47 -9.51
N THR A 71 -18.79 -8.93 -10.61
CA THR A 71 -18.96 -7.52 -10.98
C THR A 71 -20.43 -7.21 -11.20
N ARG A 72 -21.17 -8.10 -11.89
CA ARG A 72 -22.62 -7.97 -12.08
C ARG A 72 -23.34 -7.94 -10.73
N GLU A 73 -23.06 -8.88 -9.83
CA GLU A 73 -23.69 -8.91 -8.50
C GLU A 73 -23.47 -7.62 -7.72
N VAL A 74 -22.23 -7.10 -7.71
CA VAL A 74 -21.90 -5.85 -7.02
C VAL A 74 -22.61 -4.68 -7.68
N ALA A 75 -22.60 -4.59 -9.01
CA ALA A 75 -23.25 -3.50 -9.74
C ALA A 75 -24.76 -3.48 -9.51
N GLU A 76 -25.41 -4.63 -9.59
CA GLU A 76 -26.85 -4.77 -9.33
C GLU A 76 -27.19 -4.41 -7.88
N TRP A 77 -26.41 -4.91 -6.91
CA TRP A 77 -26.62 -4.58 -5.50
C TRP A 77 -26.49 -3.07 -5.24
N LEU A 78 -25.47 -2.42 -5.82
CA LEU A 78 -25.25 -0.98 -5.69
C LEU A 78 -26.38 -0.14 -6.27
N LEU A 79 -26.88 -0.49 -7.46
CA LEU A 79 -27.97 0.23 -8.11
C LEU A 79 -29.25 0.25 -7.25
N ARG A 80 -29.45 -0.78 -6.43
CA ARG A 80 -30.59 -0.92 -5.51
C ARG A 80 -30.42 -0.16 -4.18
N GLN A 81 -29.22 0.30 -3.83
CA GLN A 81 -28.97 0.95 -2.52
C GLN A 81 -29.50 2.39 -2.47
N LYS A 82 -29.17 3.20 -3.47
CA LYS A 82 -29.56 4.61 -3.55
C LYS A 82 -29.91 5.00 -4.98
N LEU A 83 -30.90 5.89 -5.12
CA LEU A 83 -31.40 6.35 -6.42
C LEU A 83 -30.48 7.41 -7.08
N ASP A 84 -29.61 8.06 -6.31
CA ASP A 84 -28.67 9.09 -6.78
C ASP A 84 -27.26 8.55 -7.05
N LEU A 85 -27.10 7.22 -7.02
CA LEU A 85 -25.82 6.54 -7.20
C LEU A 85 -25.65 6.03 -8.64
N ASP A 86 -24.59 6.51 -9.29
CA ASP A 86 -24.08 6.07 -10.58
C ASP A 86 -23.00 4.98 -10.41
N VAL A 87 -23.16 3.87 -11.13
CA VAL A 87 -22.22 2.73 -11.10
C VAL A 87 -21.51 2.63 -12.42
N TYR A 88 -20.18 2.77 -12.41
CA TYR A 88 -19.33 2.65 -13.58
C TYR A 88 -18.64 1.28 -13.59
N VAL A 89 -18.80 0.53 -14.68
CA VAL A 89 -18.09 -0.73 -14.94
C VAL A 89 -17.24 -0.65 -16.21
N ASP A 90 -16.31 -1.58 -16.42
CA ASP A 90 -15.41 -1.54 -17.59
C ASP A 90 -16.23 -1.56 -18.89
N ARG A 91 -15.89 -0.69 -19.85
CA ARG A 91 -16.60 -0.58 -21.14
C ARG A 91 -16.60 -1.87 -21.94
N GLY A 92 -15.62 -2.76 -21.74
CA GLY A 92 -15.61 -4.10 -22.32
C GLY A 92 -16.83 -4.95 -21.92
N PHE A 93 -17.49 -4.64 -20.80
CA PHE A 93 -18.68 -5.35 -20.34
C PHE A 93 -19.97 -4.91 -21.02
N GLN A 94 -19.99 -3.78 -21.73
CA GLN A 94 -21.19 -3.23 -22.36
C GLN A 94 -21.87 -4.22 -23.32
N LYS A 95 -21.07 -5.01 -24.06
CA LYS A 95 -21.56 -6.03 -24.99
C LYS A 95 -21.39 -7.46 -24.47
N SER A 96 -20.99 -7.62 -23.21
CA SER A 96 -20.72 -8.94 -22.63
C SER A 96 -22.03 -9.63 -22.28
N LYS A 97 -22.28 -10.81 -22.86
CA LYS A 97 -23.41 -11.66 -22.50
C LYS A 97 -23.34 -12.18 -21.06
N ARG A 98 -22.14 -12.25 -20.48
CA ARG A 98 -21.93 -12.73 -19.10
C ARG A 98 -22.26 -11.66 -18.08
N PHE A 99 -21.90 -10.41 -18.37
CA PHE A 99 -22.30 -9.29 -17.55
C PHE A 99 -23.79 -9.01 -17.72
N ASP A 100 -24.27 -9.05 -18.97
CA ASP A 100 -25.67 -8.88 -19.36
C ASP A 100 -26.32 -7.66 -18.68
N ALA A 101 -25.82 -6.49 -19.09
CA ALA A 101 -26.31 -5.19 -18.63
C ALA A 101 -27.82 -5.01 -18.91
N ALA A 102 -28.32 -5.58 -20.00
CA ALA A 102 -29.74 -5.52 -20.35
C ALA A 102 -30.60 -6.25 -19.31
N GLY A 103 -30.18 -7.44 -18.85
CA GLY A 103 -30.85 -8.15 -17.77
C GLY A 103 -30.86 -7.37 -16.45
N ILE A 104 -29.75 -6.73 -16.08
CA ILE A 104 -29.71 -5.87 -14.87
C ILE A 104 -30.78 -4.76 -14.93
N ILE A 105 -30.89 -4.09 -16.08
CA ILE A 105 -31.87 -3.00 -16.26
C ILE A 105 -33.30 -3.55 -16.36
N HIS A 106 -33.51 -4.71 -16.98
CA HIS A 106 -34.81 -5.37 -17.01
C HIS A 106 -35.30 -5.73 -15.59
N ASP A 107 -34.43 -6.31 -14.77
CA ASP A 107 -34.76 -6.72 -13.40
C ASP A 107 -34.90 -5.52 -12.45
N TYR A 108 -34.30 -4.38 -12.81
CA TYR A 108 -34.41 -3.13 -12.06
C TYR A 108 -34.40 -1.89 -12.98
N PRO A 109 -35.57 -1.50 -13.55
CA PRO A 109 -35.66 -0.42 -14.53
C PRO A 109 -35.20 0.95 -14.02
N ALA A 110 -35.32 1.21 -12.71
CA ALA A 110 -34.83 2.45 -12.10
C ALA A 110 -33.28 2.60 -12.11
N GLY A 111 -32.55 1.56 -12.51
CA GLY A 111 -31.11 1.62 -12.76
C GLY A 111 -30.74 2.19 -14.13
N GLU A 112 -31.71 2.39 -15.03
CA GLU A 112 -31.45 2.92 -16.36
C GLU A 112 -30.83 4.33 -16.29
N GLY A 113 -29.80 4.57 -17.10
CA GLY A 113 -29.03 5.82 -17.07
C GLY A 113 -28.00 5.92 -15.93
N ARG A 114 -28.09 5.08 -14.87
CA ARG A 114 -27.14 5.05 -13.74
C ARG A 114 -26.06 3.99 -13.89
N LEU A 115 -26.34 2.89 -14.59
CA LEU A 115 -25.32 1.93 -15.02
C LEU A 115 -24.54 2.52 -16.20
N LYS A 116 -23.30 2.91 -15.94
CA LYS A 116 -22.40 3.59 -16.89
C LYS A 116 -21.15 2.75 -17.14
N PHE A 117 -20.42 3.12 -18.19
CA PHE A 117 -19.23 2.40 -18.64
C PHE A 117 -18.01 3.33 -18.63
N TRP A 118 -16.94 2.95 -17.94
CA TRP A 118 -15.70 3.73 -17.89
C TRP A 118 -14.66 3.23 -18.89
N THR A 119 -13.76 4.13 -19.28
CA THR A 119 -12.55 3.81 -20.06
C THR A 119 -11.33 4.39 -19.38
N LYS A 120 -10.13 3.95 -19.79
CA LYS A 120 -8.87 4.48 -19.26
C LYS A 120 -8.73 5.99 -19.50
N GLU A 121 -9.24 6.47 -20.63
CA GLU A 121 -9.22 7.90 -20.98
C GLU A 121 -10.10 8.70 -20.01
N LEU A 122 -11.25 8.16 -19.60
CA LEU A 122 -12.14 8.81 -18.63
C LEU A 122 -11.45 8.97 -17.27
N THR A 123 -10.75 7.95 -16.77
CA THR A 123 -10.05 8.01 -15.48
C THR A 123 -8.84 8.96 -15.52
N LEU A 124 -8.19 9.09 -16.68
CA LEU A 124 -7.08 10.01 -16.88
C LEU A 124 -7.53 11.48 -16.98
N LEU A 125 -8.63 11.74 -17.69
CA LEU A 125 -9.11 13.11 -17.96
C LEU A 125 -9.95 13.67 -16.80
N CYS A 126 -10.77 12.84 -16.16
CA CYS A 126 -11.73 13.27 -15.14
C CYS A 126 -11.62 12.42 -13.85
N PRO A 127 -10.46 12.37 -13.17
CA PRO A 127 -10.28 11.56 -11.97
C PRO A 127 -11.17 12.00 -10.80
N GLU A 128 -11.46 13.30 -10.68
CA GLU A 128 -12.29 13.90 -9.64
C GLU A 128 -13.78 13.56 -9.78
N LYS A 129 -14.19 12.95 -10.90
CA LYS A 129 -15.56 12.55 -11.13
C LYS A 129 -16.01 11.40 -10.21
N PHE A 130 -15.06 10.58 -9.75
CA PHE A 130 -15.36 9.37 -8.99
C PHE A 130 -15.15 9.61 -7.50
N ASP A 131 -16.10 9.16 -6.69
CA ASP A 131 -16.10 9.36 -5.24
C ASP A 131 -15.56 8.13 -4.50
N LEU A 132 -15.68 6.94 -5.11
CA LEU A 132 -15.25 5.67 -4.54
C LEU A 132 -14.82 4.70 -5.63
N VAL A 133 -13.70 4.01 -5.42
CA VAL A 133 -13.25 2.90 -6.28
C VAL A 133 -13.42 1.59 -5.53
N ILE A 134 -14.10 0.62 -6.16
CA ILE A 134 -14.22 -0.75 -5.67
C ILE A 134 -13.27 -1.63 -6.50
N SER A 135 -12.27 -2.21 -5.84
CA SER A 135 -11.36 -3.18 -6.45
C SER A 135 -11.84 -4.60 -6.18
N LEU A 136 -12.04 -5.38 -7.25
CA LEU A 136 -12.33 -6.82 -7.19
C LEU A 136 -11.13 -7.59 -7.77
N GLY A 137 -10.23 -8.06 -6.91
CA GLY A 137 -9.11 -8.92 -7.33
C GLY A 137 -8.01 -9.02 -6.27
N GLY A 138 -6.78 -9.28 -6.71
CA GLY A 138 -5.59 -9.25 -5.84
C GLY A 138 -4.84 -7.91 -5.86
N ASP A 139 -3.68 -7.85 -5.21
CA ASP A 139 -2.82 -6.65 -5.14
C ASP A 139 -2.48 -6.08 -6.52
N GLY A 140 -2.30 -6.92 -7.54
CA GLY A 140 -2.07 -6.47 -8.93
C GLY A 140 -3.21 -5.65 -9.54
N THR A 141 -4.43 -5.81 -9.03
CA THR A 141 -5.61 -4.98 -9.40
C THR A 141 -5.50 -3.60 -8.77
N VAL A 142 -5.00 -3.52 -7.54
CA VAL A 142 -4.75 -2.25 -6.85
C VAL A 142 -3.65 -1.46 -7.56
N LEU A 143 -2.58 -2.12 -8.01
CA LEU A 143 -1.54 -1.50 -8.86
C LEU A 143 -2.11 -1.03 -10.21
N TYR A 144 -3.09 -1.75 -10.75
CA TYR A 144 -3.81 -1.30 -11.95
C TYR A 144 -4.64 -0.05 -11.70
N ILE A 145 -5.31 0.06 -10.56
CA ILE A 145 -6.02 1.29 -10.17
C ILE A 145 -5.02 2.45 -10.03
N SER A 146 -3.87 2.25 -9.38
CA SER A 146 -2.82 3.29 -9.31
C SER A 146 -2.37 3.74 -10.70
N ALA A 147 -2.25 2.80 -11.65
CA ALA A 147 -1.92 3.10 -13.03
C ALA A 147 -3.03 3.88 -13.77
N LEU A 148 -4.30 3.61 -13.49
CA LEU A 148 -5.45 4.33 -14.07
C LEU A 148 -5.54 5.79 -13.60
N PHE A 149 -5.16 6.06 -12.34
CA PHE A 149 -5.27 7.36 -11.69
C PHE A 149 -3.89 7.98 -11.44
N GLN A 150 -3.30 8.58 -12.48
CA GLN A 150 -1.97 9.22 -12.42
C GLN A 150 -1.94 10.56 -11.64
N ARG A 151 -3.09 11.06 -11.18
CA ARG A 151 -3.21 12.26 -10.34
C ARG A 151 -3.97 11.92 -9.06
N ILE A 152 -5.04 12.65 -8.76
CA ILE A 152 -5.93 12.38 -7.63
C ILE A 152 -6.54 10.99 -7.79
N VAL A 153 -6.56 10.24 -6.69
CA VAL A 153 -7.12 8.89 -6.62
C VAL A 153 -8.29 8.95 -5.64
N PRO A 154 -9.50 8.52 -6.02
CA PRO A 154 -10.60 8.39 -5.07
C PRO A 154 -10.30 7.31 -4.03
N PRO A 155 -10.89 7.35 -2.82
CA PRO A 155 -10.78 6.27 -1.85
C PRO A 155 -11.03 4.89 -2.47
N VAL A 156 -10.13 3.95 -2.21
CA VAL A 156 -10.20 2.59 -2.79
C VAL A 156 -10.54 1.58 -1.71
N ILE A 157 -11.64 0.84 -1.89
CA ILE A 157 -11.95 -0.37 -1.10
C ILE A 157 -11.53 -1.61 -1.88
N CYS A 158 -10.73 -2.47 -1.25
CA CYS A 158 -10.06 -3.57 -1.93
C CYS A 158 -10.56 -4.94 -1.45
N PHE A 159 -11.40 -5.59 -2.26
CA PHE A 159 -11.90 -6.94 -2.01
C PHE A 159 -11.00 -8.00 -2.62
N SER A 160 -10.53 -8.91 -1.77
CA SER A 160 -9.89 -10.17 -2.13
C SER A 160 -10.94 -11.21 -2.51
N LEU A 161 -10.67 -11.96 -3.58
CA LEU A 161 -11.48 -13.08 -4.09
C LEU A 161 -10.75 -14.43 -3.95
N GLY A 162 -9.74 -14.47 -3.08
CA GLY A 162 -8.90 -15.64 -2.85
C GLY A 162 -8.03 -15.41 -1.62
N SER A 163 -6.73 -15.66 -1.74
CA SER A 163 -5.79 -15.31 -0.67
C SER A 163 -5.75 -13.79 -0.46
N LEU A 164 -5.87 -13.37 0.80
CA LEU A 164 -5.70 -11.96 1.16
C LEU A 164 -4.25 -11.54 0.92
N GLY A 165 -4.07 -10.43 0.21
CA GLY A 165 -2.78 -9.78 -0.02
C GLY A 165 -2.49 -8.72 1.04
N PHE A 166 -1.47 -7.89 0.78
CA PHE A 166 -1.17 -6.75 1.65
C PHE A 166 -2.07 -5.53 1.38
N LEU A 167 -2.65 -5.43 0.17
CA LEU A 167 -3.52 -4.32 -0.22
C LEU A 167 -4.99 -4.71 -0.26
N THR A 168 -5.30 -5.99 -0.42
CA THR A 168 -6.67 -6.53 -0.49
C THR A 168 -7.13 -7.08 0.86
N ASN A 169 -7.52 -6.19 1.77
CA ASN A 169 -7.83 -6.55 3.16
C ASN A 169 -9.30 -6.91 3.41
N PHE A 170 -10.21 -6.64 2.47
CA PHE A 170 -11.62 -7.00 2.59
C PHE A 170 -11.89 -8.35 1.94
N LYS A 171 -12.68 -9.21 2.60
CA LYS A 171 -13.17 -10.47 2.01
C LYS A 171 -14.39 -10.19 1.14
N PHE A 172 -14.41 -10.69 -0.09
CA PHE A 172 -15.50 -10.43 -1.01
C PHE A 172 -16.85 -10.96 -0.48
N GLU A 173 -16.87 -12.06 0.26
CA GLU A 173 -18.09 -12.64 0.85
C GLU A 173 -18.85 -11.63 1.74
N GLN A 174 -18.13 -10.65 2.30
CA GLN A 174 -18.65 -9.61 3.19
C GLN A 174 -18.80 -8.26 2.49
N PHE A 175 -18.87 -8.23 1.14
CA PHE A 175 -18.91 -6.95 0.41
C PHE A 175 -20.14 -6.10 0.76
N ARG A 176 -21.31 -6.74 0.93
CA ARG A 176 -22.56 -6.04 1.26
C ARG A 176 -22.45 -5.30 2.59
N GLU A 177 -22.01 -5.99 3.63
CA GLU A 177 -21.80 -5.42 4.97
C GLU A 177 -20.73 -4.33 4.97
N SER A 178 -19.65 -4.56 4.23
CA SER A 178 -18.51 -3.63 4.16
C SER A 178 -18.89 -2.33 3.46
N LEU A 179 -19.58 -2.42 2.32
CA LEU A 179 -20.06 -1.25 1.58
C LEU A 179 -21.19 -0.53 2.32
N GLN A 180 -22.09 -1.25 2.98
CA GLN A 180 -23.12 -0.63 3.82
C GLN A 180 -22.48 0.21 4.93
N ARG A 181 -21.45 -0.33 5.60
CA ARG A 181 -20.69 0.41 6.63
C ARG A 181 -20.05 1.68 6.07
N VAL A 182 -19.51 1.62 4.85
CA VAL A 182 -18.94 2.79 4.15
C VAL A 182 -19.99 3.87 3.95
N PHE A 183 -21.21 3.50 3.55
CA PHE A 183 -22.31 4.45 3.32
C PHE A 183 -22.90 5.03 4.60
N ASP A 184 -22.99 4.24 5.68
CA ASP A 184 -23.67 4.65 6.92
C ASP A 184 -22.76 5.36 7.92
N LYS A 185 -21.50 4.93 8.03
CA LYS A 185 -20.56 5.38 9.08
C LYS A 185 -19.37 6.16 8.53
N GLY A 186 -19.29 6.32 7.21
CA GLY A 186 -18.13 6.89 6.53
C GLY A 186 -16.93 5.94 6.50
N VAL A 187 -15.78 6.48 6.10
CA VAL A 187 -14.56 5.70 5.86
C VAL A 187 -13.37 6.23 6.62
N LYS A 188 -12.55 5.31 7.12
CA LYS A 188 -11.18 5.62 7.52
C LYS A 188 -10.27 5.25 6.38
N ALA A 189 -9.50 6.21 5.88
CA ALA A 189 -8.58 6.00 4.78
C ALA A 189 -7.12 6.12 5.25
N MET A 190 -6.27 5.20 4.78
CA MET A 190 -4.82 5.31 4.88
C MET A 190 -4.29 5.88 3.57
N LEU A 191 -3.57 7.01 3.67
CA LEU A 191 -2.93 7.65 2.53
C LEU A 191 -1.59 6.97 2.26
N ARG A 192 -1.56 6.01 1.35
CA ARG A 192 -0.34 5.29 0.98
C ARG A 192 0.53 6.18 0.09
N MET A 193 1.80 6.32 0.42
CA MET A 193 2.74 7.09 -0.39
C MET A 193 2.89 6.47 -1.79
N ARG A 194 2.98 7.33 -2.81
CA ARG A 194 3.42 6.97 -4.16
C ARG A 194 4.70 7.71 -4.51
N PHE A 195 5.43 7.23 -5.51
CA PHE A 195 6.46 8.02 -6.16
C PHE A 195 5.97 8.65 -7.45
N THR A 196 6.45 9.85 -7.74
CA THR A 196 6.50 10.37 -9.10
C THR A 196 7.88 10.06 -9.67
N ALA A 197 7.95 9.19 -10.67
CA ALA A 197 9.18 8.85 -11.36
C ALA A 197 9.20 9.44 -12.77
N ARG A 198 10.29 10.12 -13.10
CA ARG A 198 10.48 10.79 -14.40
C ARG A 198 11.73 10.26 -15.08
N VAL A 199 11.61 9.85 -16.33
CA VAL A 199 12.73 9.36 -17.14
C VAL A 199 13.24 10.48 -18.01
N TYR A 200 14.56 10.63 -18.04
CA TYR A 200 15.27 11.62 -18.83
C TYR A 200 16.38 10.97 -19.63
N LYS A 201 16.58 11.49 -20.84
CA LYS A 201 17.76 11.16 -21.64
C LYS A 201 19.01 11.85 -21.09
N ALA A 202 20.18 11.39 -21.56
CA ALA A 202 21.47 11.97 -21.23
C ALA A 202 21.58 13.49 -21.48
N ASP A 203 20.86 14.01 -22.49
CA ASP A 203 20.79 15.44 -22.84
C ASP A 203 19.79 16.24 -21.97
N GLY A 204 19.10 15.59 -21.04
CA GLY A 204 18.06 16.20 -20.20
C GLY A 204 16.66 16.20 -20.82
N THR A 205 16.47 15.62 -22.02
CA THR A 205 15.16 15.50 -22.64
C THR A 205 14.24 14.61 -21.81
N PHE A 206 13.07 15.13 -21.42
CA PHE A 206 12.03 14.38 -20.73
C PHE A 206 11.42 13.31 -21.65
N MET A 207 11.28 12.09 -21.13
CA MET A 207 10.68 10.97 -21.88
C MET A 207 9.27 10.64 -21.38
N CYS A 208 9.13 10.33 -20.10
CA CYS A 208 7.86 9.96 -19.51
C CYS A 208 7.84 10.19 -17.99
N GLU A 209 6.63 10.26 -17.44
CA GLU A 209 6.36 10.33 -16.02
C GLU A 209 5.37 9.23 -15.63
N ASN A 210 5.62 8.54 -14.52
CA ASN A 210 4.74 7.52 -13.96
C ASN A 210 4.55 7.73 -12.46
N GLN A 211 3.33 7.51 -11.97
CA GLN A 211 3.04 7.33 -10.55
C GLN A 211 3.21 5.85 -10.17
N ILE A 212 4.01 5.60 -9.13
CA ILE A 212 4.37 4.26 -8.65
C ILE A 212 3.82 4.07 -7.24
N LEU A 213 3.11 2.99 -6.97
CA LEU A 213 2.64 2.65 -5.63
C LEU A 213 3.63 1.79 -4.85
N ASN A 214 4.25 0.80 -5.49
CA ASN A 214 5.19 -0.11 -4.87
C ASN A 214 6.64 0.33 -5.10
N GLU A 215 7.17 0.14 -6.30
CA GLU A 215 8.59 0.36 -6.55
C GLU A 215 8.97 0.76 -7.98
N LEU A 216 10.07 1.52 -8.07
CA LEU A 216 10.89 1.61 -9.26
C LEU A 216 11.95 0.51 -9.18
N VAL A 217 12.06 -0.29 -10.23
CA VAL A 217 13.17 -1.23 -10.41
C VAL A 217 14.03 -0.74 -11.56
N VAL A 218 15.34 -0.59 -11.32
CA VAL A 218 16.31 -0.39 -12.41
C VAL A 218 17.25 -1.59 -12.43
N ASP A 219 17.17 -2.40 -13.48
CA ASP A 219 17.89 -3.67 -13.59
C ASP A 219 18.68 -3.79 -14.91
N ARG A 220 19.60 -4.76 -14.99
CA ARG A 220 20.48 -4.99 -16.15
C ARG A 220 19.77 -5.47 -17.43
N GLY A 221 18.49 -5.79 -17.34
CA GLY A 221 17.70 -6.32 -18.45
C GLY A 221 18.21 -7.67 -18.94
N PRO A 222 18.21 -7.91 -20.27
CA PRO A 222 18.73 -9.14 -20.84
C PRO A 222 20.27 -9.20 -20.83
N SER A 223 20.96 -8.14 -20.39
CA SER A 223 22.41 -8.09 -20.43
C SER A 223 23.03 -9.15 -19.50
N PRO A 224 24.04 -9.92 -19.95
CA PRO A 224 24.75 -10.85 -19.08
C PRO A 224 25.70 -10.15 -18.10
N PHE A 225 25.97 -8.86 -18.30
CA PHE A 225 26.85 -8.08 -17.44
C PHE A 225 26.08 -7.42 -16.31
N VAL A 226 26.72 -7.34 -15.14
CA VAL A 226 26.25 -6.61 -13.96
C VAL A 226 26.00 -5.15 -14.32
N SER A 227 24.88 -4.58 -13.85
CA SER A 227 24.59 -3.16 -14.04
C SER A 227 25.50 -2.30 -13.17
N MET A 228 25.89 -1.14 -13.69
CA MET A 228 26.58 -0.10 -12.93
C MET A 228 25.65 1.10 -12.87
N LEU A 229 25.09 1.40 -11.70
CA LEU A 229 24.10 2.47 -11.53
C LEU A 229 24.62 3.49 -10.52
N GLU A 230 24.72 4.75 -10.92
CA GLU A 230 25.01 5.86 -10.01
C GLU A 230 23.72 6.30 -9.31
N ILE A 231 23.71 6.29 -7.99
CA ILE A 231 22.57 6.71 -7.18
C ILE A 231 22.93 8.03 -6.51
N TYR A 232 22.15 9.06 -6.79
CA TYR A 232 22.30 10.38 -6.20
C TYR A 232 21.11 10.72 -5.31
N GLY A 233 21.35 11.42 -4.22
CA GLY A 233 20.32 11.97 -3.33
C GLY A 233 20.50 13.48 -3.22
N ASN A 234 19.46 14.25 -3.57
CA ASN A 234 19.49 15.72 -3.58
C ASN A 234 20.62 16.34 -4.42
N GLY A 235 21.17 15.60 -5.39
CA GLY A 235 22.27 16.05 -6.25
C GLY A 235 23.61 15.39 -5.94
N ASP A 236 23.82 14.93 -4.71
CA ASP A 236 25.08 14.33 -4.26
C ASP A 236 25.13 12.84 -4.56
N LEU A 237 26.30 12.35 -4.98
CA LEU A 237 26.49 10.91 -5.25
C LEU A 237 26.50 10.15 -3.92
N LEU A 238 25.52 9.27 -3.72
CA LEU A 238 25.44 8.42 -2.53
C LEU A 238 26.32 7.18 -2.70
N THR A 239 26.14 6.47 -3.82
CA THR A 239 26.89 5.25 -4.10
C THR A 239 26.79 4.87 -5.58
N VAL A 240 27.65 3.95 -6.00
CA VAL A 240 27.58 3.30 -7.31
C VAL A 240 27.21 1.83 -7.08
N ALA A 241 25.98 1.47 -7.43
CA ALA A 241 25.48 0.12 -7.33
C ALA A 241 26.07 -0.73 -8.47
N GLN A 242 26.87 -1.73 -8.09
CA GLN A 242 27.29 -2.83 -8.98
C GLN A 242 26.48 -4.07 -8.59
N ALA A 243 25.39 -4.30 -9.31
CA ALA A 243 24.36 -5.28 -8.94
C ALA A 243 23.58 -5.72 -10.17
N ASP A 244 22.73 -6.76 -10.04
CA ASP A 244 21.73 -7.06 -11.08
C ASP A 244 20.77 -5.89 -11.27
N GLY A 245 20.56 -5.10 -10.22
CA GLY A 245 19.80 -3.87 -10.26
C GLY A 245 19.64 -3.22 -8.88
N VAL A 246 18.79 -2.21 -8.82
CA VAL A 246 18.37 -1.55 -7.58
C VAL A 246 16.86 -1.36 -7.58
N ILE A 247 16.25 -1.56 -6.42
CA ILE A 247 14.84 -1.31 -6.16
C ILE A 247 14.74 -0.05 -5.29
N VAL A 248 13.95 0.92 -5.73
CA VAL A 248 13.54 2.09 -4.94
C VAL A 248 12.06 1.91 -4.63
N ALA A 249 11.75 1.52 -3.39
CA ALA A 249 10.40 1.15 -2.96
C ALA A 249 9.80 2.14 -1.97
N THR A 250 8.48 2.31 -2.07
CA THR A 250 7.67 2.97 -1.04
C THR A 250 7.53 2.02 0.17
N PRO A 251 7.01 2.50 1.31
CA PRO A 251 6.62 1.65 2.43
C PRO A 251 5.63 0.57 2.02
N THR A 252 4.75 0.88 1.07
CA THR A 252 3.79 -0.08 0.51
C THR A 252 4.49 -1.15 -0.34
N GLY A 253 5.47 -0.76 -1.16
CA GLY A 253 6.31 -1.69 -1.93
C GLY A 253 7.30 -2.50 -1.09
N SER A 254 7.46 -2.18 0.20
CA SER A 254 8.36 -2.93 1.09
C SER A 254 7.96 -4.39 1.26
N THR A 255 6.69 -4.72 1.04
CA THR A 255 6.12 -6.08 1.11
C THR A 255 6.11 -6.79 -0.25
N ALA A 256 6.51 -6.10 -1.32
CA ALA A 256 6.49 -6.61 -2.69
C ALA A 256 7.91 -7.07 -3.11
N TYR A 257 8.41 -6.61 -4.26
CA TYR A 257 9.68 -7.12 -4.80
C TYR A 257 10.89 -6.77 -3.90
N SER A 258 10.82 -5.63 -3.20
CA SER A 258 11.84 -5.24 -2.22
C SER A 258 12.01 -6.28 -1.11
N LEU A 259 10.92 -6.91 -0.63
CA LEU A 259 11.00 -7.95 0.40
C LEU A 259 11.79 -9.16 -0.10
N SER A 260 11.50 -9.60 -1.33
CA SER A 260 12.18 -10.74 -1.97
C SER A 260 13.67 -10.48 -2.19
N ALA A 261 14.05 -9.23 -2.42
CA ALA A 261 15.45 -8.81 -2.56
C ALA A 261 16.17 -8.60 -1.21
N GLY A 262 15.51 -8.89 -0.07
CA GLY A 262 16.08 -8.78 1.27
C GLY A 262 15.90 -7.42 1.95
N GLY A 263 15.03 -6.56 1.41
CA GLY A 263 14.62 -5.31 2.06
C GLY A 263 13.75 -5.56 3.31
N SER A 264 13.67 -4.55 4.18
CA SER A 264 12.88 -4.64 5.41
C SER A 264 11.40 -4.36 5.16
N LEU A 265 10.52 -4.95 5.99
CA LEU A 265 9.11 -4.57 6.06
C LEU A 265 8.97 -3.18 6.67
N VAL A 266 8.23 -2.30 6.01
CA VAL A 266 7.98 -0.93 6.46
C VAL A 266 6.48 -0.70 6.57
N HIS A 267 6.02 -0.23 7.73
CA HIS A 267 4.61 0.09 7.93
C HIS A 267 4.17 1.23 6.98
N PRO A 268 3.01 1.16 6.29
CA PRO A 268 2.61 2.17 5.30
C PRO A 268 2.48 3.60 5.81
N GLY A 269 2.27 3.77 7.12
CA GLY A 269 2.26 5.07 7.80
C GLY A 269 3.63 5.68 8.10
N VAL A 270 4.74 5.01 7.75
CA VAL A 270 6.10 5.55 7.89
C VAL A 270 6.47 6.31 6.62
N SER A 271 6.90 7.57 6.76
CA SER A 271 7.45 8.39 5.67
C SER A 271 8.90 8.02 5.39
N ALA A 272 9.13 7.08 4.47
CA ALA A 272 10.48 6.67 4.08
C ALA A 272 10.55 6.11 2.65
N ILE A 273 11.72 6.21 2.03
CA ILE A 273 12.07 5.58 0.76
C ILE A 273 13.02 4.43 1.07
N SER A 274 12.72 3.22 0.61
CA SER A 274 13.62 2.07 0.74
C SER A 274 14.46 1.91 -0.52
N ILE A 275 15.78 1.77 -0.37
CA ILE A 275 16.68 1.35 -1.45
C ILE A 275 17.16 -0.06 -1.14
N THR A 276 16.90 -1.00 -2.04
CA THR A 276 17.25 -2.42 -1.89
C THR A 276 18.01 -2.88 -3.14
N PRO A 277 19.29 -3.27 -3.03
CA PRO A 277 20.03 -3.81 -4.17
C PRO A 277 19.58 -5.21 -4.54
N ILE A 278 19.62 -5.55 -5.83
CA ILE A 278 19.33 -6.89 -6.33
C ILE A 278 20.65 -7.59 -6.60
N CYS A 279 20.99 -8.62 -5.83
CA CYS A 279 22.23 -9.41 -5.98
C CYS A 279 23.49 -8.53 -6.15
N PRO A 280 23.83 -7.66 -5.17
CA PRO A 280 24.99 -6.78 -5.28
C PRO A 280 26.31 -7.57 -5.28
N HIS A 281 27.26 -7.15 -6.11
CA HIS A 281 28.62 -7.73 -6.16
C HIS A 281 29.48 -7.37 -4.93
N THR A 282 29.05 -6.40 -4.13
CA THR A 282 29.67 -6.06 -2.85
C THR A 282 28.79 -6.49 -1.68
N LEU A 283 29.38 -7.17 -0.70
CA LEU A 283 28.69 -7.64 0.51
C LEU A 283 28.28 -6.50 1.45
N SER A 284 28.89 -5.31 1.29
CA SER A 284 28.62 -4.14 2.13
C SER A 284 27.41 -3.33 1.67
N PHE A 285 26.90 -3.55 0.45
CA PHE A 285 25.73 -2.81 -0.02
C PHE A 285 24.45 -3.45 0.52
N ARG A 286 24.01 -2.93 1.67
CA ARG A 286 22.81 -3.36 2.38
C ARG A 286 21.62 -2.46 2.04
N PRO A 287 20.38 -2.95 2.21
CA PRO A 287 19.20 -2.11 2.10
C PRO A 287 19.25 -0.92 3.07
N ILE A 288 18.75 0.23 2.64
CA ILE A 288 18.74 1.47 3.44
C ILE A 288 17.40 2.18 3.33
N LEU A 289 16.95 2.75 4.44
CA LEU A 289 15.79 3.64 4.49
C LEU A 289 16.25 5.10 4.49
N LEU A 290 15.70 5.90 3.59
CA LEU A 290 15.96 7.32 3.43
C LEU A 290 14.69 8.14 3.68
N PRO A 291 14.79 9.43 4.03
CA PRO A 291 13.62 10.30 4.18
C PRO A 291 12.85 10.47 2.86
N ASP A 292 11.53 10.57 2.93
CA ASP A 292 10.64 10.80 1.78
C ASP A 292 10.80 12.19 1.13
N SER A 293 11.40 13.15 1.86
CA SER A 293 11.76 14.47 1.35
C SER A 293 12.93 14.46 0.37
N MET A 294 13.69 13.37 0.29
CA MET A 294 14.85 13.27 -0.60
C MET A 294 14.41 13.04 -2.06
N THR A 295 15.04 13.75 -2.99
CA THR A 295 14.92 13.45 -4.43
C THR A 295 16.05 12.52 -4.84
N LEU A 296 15.69 11.32 -5.31
CA LEU A 296 16.65 10.34 -5.78
C LEU A 296 16.82 10.44 -7.30
N LYS A 297 18.03 10.22 -7.78
CA LYS A 297 18.35 10.09 -9.21
C LYS A 297 19.17 8.83 -9.41
N VAL A 298 18.60 7.87 -10.15
CA VAL A 298 19.28 6.63 -10.57
C VAL A 298 19.72 6.83 -12.01
N LYS A 299 21.03 6.89 -12.23
CA LYS A 299 21.64 7.19 -13.53
C LYS A 299 22.44 6.00 -14.04
N LEU A 300 22.32 5.71 -15.34
CA LEU A 300 23.23 4.81 -16.02
C LEU A 300 24.45 5.60 -16.51
N PRO A 301 25.67 5.36 -16.00
CA PRO A 301 26.87 6.07 -16.40
C PRO A 301 27.18 5.91 -17.90
N ALA A 302 27.80 6.93 -18.51
CA ALA A 302 28.23 6.87 -19.91
C ALA A 302 29.26 5.74 -20.17
N ARG A 303 30.03 5.39 -19.14
CA ARG A 303 31.04 4.32 -19.15
C ARG A 303 30.46 2.90 -19.00
N SER A 304 29.14 2.76 -18.81
CA SER A 304 28.52 1.44 -18.66
C SER A 304 28.71 0.57 -19.90
N ARG A 305 28.88 -0.74 -19.70
CA ARG A 305 29.07 -1.70 -20.80
C ARG A 305 27.78 -1.92 -21.59
N SER A 306 26.65 -2.02 -20.90
CA SER A 306 25.33 -2.30 -21.43
C SER A 306 24.29 -1.23 -21.06
N THR A 307 23.11 -1.33 -21.67
CA THR A 307 21.90 -0.58 -21.26
C THR A 307 21.32 -1.16 -19.97
N ALA A 308 20.41 -0.42 -19.35
CA ALA A 308 19.63 -0.86 -18.20
C ALA A 308 18.14 -0.70 -18.52
N TRP A 309 17.27 -1.21 -17.65
CA TRP A 309 15.83 -1.14 -17.82
C TRP A 309 15.19 -0.61 -16.55
N ALA A 310 14.34 0.40 -16.69
CA ALA A 310 13.49 0.91 -15.62
C ALA A 310 12.10 0.28 -15.73
N SER A 311 11.58 -0.23 -14.61
CA SER A 311 10.23 -0.80 -14.48
C SER A 311 9.48 -0.09 -13.36
N PHE A 312 8.20 0.21 -13.58
CA PHE A 312 7.35 0.99 -12.69
C PHE A 312 6.20 0.09 -12.21
N ASP A 313 6.18 -0.30 -10.94
CA ASP A 313 5.22 -1.29 -10.39
C ASP A 313 5.18 -2.61 -11.20
N GLY A 314 6.33 -3.06 -11.70
CA GLY A 314 6.43 -4.25 -12.56
C GLY A 314 5.84 -4.07 -13.96
N ARG A 315 5.56 -2.83 -14.39
CA ARG A 315 4.94 -2.48 -15.68
C ARG A 315 5.72 -1.38 -16.39
N ALA A 316 5.27 -1.05 -17.61
CA ALA A 316 5.73 0.08 -18.41
C ALA A 316 7.26 0.18 -18.54
N ARG A 317 7.90 -0.95 -18.88
CA ARG A 317 9.37 -1.04 -18.91
C ARG A 317 9.96 -0.09 -19.96
N VAL A 318 10.94 0.71 -19.55
CA VAL A 318 11.67 1.65 -20.43
C VAL A 318 13.15 1.29 -20.42
N GLU A 319 13.72 1.15 -21.62
CA GLU A 319 15.17 0.98 -21.75
C GLU A 319 15.89 2.31 -21.47
N LEU A 320 16.88 2.28 -20.59
CA LEU A 320 17.79 3.37 -20.27
C LEU A 320 19.07 3.21 -21.08
N LYS A 321 19.38 4.19 -21.93
CA LYS A 321 20.65 4.26 -22.64
C LYS A 321 21.72 4.89 -21.76
N LYS A 322 22.97 4.76 -22.19
CA LYS A 322 24.13 5.29 -21.46
C LYS A 322 23.98 6.81 -21.27
N GLY A 323 24.04 7.26 -20.03
CA GLY A 323 23.83 8.66 -19.63
C GLY A 323 22.40 8.99 -19.21
N ASP A 324 21.41 8.17 -19.57
CA ASP A 324 20.01 8.36 -19.18
C ASP A 324 19.83 8.12 -17.67
N TYR A 325 18.77 8.70 -17.12
CA TYR A 325 18.50 8.62 -15.69
C TYR A 325 17.00 8.69 -15.36
N VAL A 326 16.67 8.15 -14.19
CA VAL A 326 15.33 8.22 -13.61
C VAL A 326 15.41 9.06 -12.34
N MET A 327 14.58 10.10 -12.25
CA MET A 327 14.39 10.88 -11.03
C MET A 327 13.16 10.37 -10.29
N VAL A 328 13.28 10.16 -8.98
CA VAL A 328 12.22 9.65 -8.10
C VAL A 328 12.04 10.62 -6.94
N LYS A 329 10.79 10.99 -6.68
CA LYS A 329 10.39 11.81 -5.52
C LYS A 329 9.08 11.28 -4.95
N ALA A 330 8.83 11.54 -3.67
CA ALA A 330 7.51 11.35 -3.09
C ALA A 330 6.47 12.14 -3.91
N SER A 331 5.38 11.47 -4.27
CA SER A 331 4.29 12.04 -5.06
C SER A 331 3.44 12.97 -4.19
N LEU A 332 2.94 14.03 -4.81
CA LEU A 332 1.92 14.89 -4.20
C LEU A 332 0.55 14.21 -4.12
N TYR A 333 0.37 13.09 -4.85
CA TYR A 333 -0.89 12.39 -4.95
C TYR A 333 -0.79 11.01 -4.28
N PRO A 334 -1.08 10.90 -2.97
CA PRO A 334 -1.10 9.60 -2.29
C PRO A 334 -2.23 8.72 -2.83
N PHE A 335 -2.16 7.42 -2.53
CA PHE A 335 -3.16 6.43 -2.88
C PHE A 335 -4.02 6.12 -1.63
N PRO A 336 -5.24 6.68 -1.52
CA PRO A 336 -6.10 6.49 -0.37
C PRO A 336 -6.77 5.12 -0.41
N THR A 337 -6.56 4.33 0.63
CA THR A 337 -7.19 3.03 0.78
C THR A 337 -8.02 2.96 2.02
N ILE A 338 -9.24 2.45 1.89
CA ILE A 338 -10.14 2.27 3.02
C ILE A 338 -9.57 1.15 3.90
N VAL A 339 -9.52 1.43 5.20
CA VAL A 339 -8.91 0.56 6.21
C VAL A 339 -9.95 -0.40 6.77
N ALA A 340 -9.65 -1.70 6.75
CA ALA A 340 -10.56 -2.72 7.29
C ALA A 340 -10.51 -2.81 8.82
N SER A 341 -9.31 -2.72 9.41
CA SER A 341 -9.05 -2.78 10.85
C SER A 341 -7.91 -1.84 11.23
N ASN A 342 -7.84 -1.40 12.49
CA ASN A 342 -6.74 -0.55 12.97
C ASN A 342 -5.36 -1.24 12.92
N THR A 343 -5.34 -2.58 12.87
CA THR A 343 -4.15 -3.43 12.85
C THR A 343 -3.91 -4.07 11.48
N GLU A 344 -4.57 -3.59 10.40
CA GLU A 344 -4.62 -4.29 9.11
C GLU A 344 -3.25 -4.68 8.55
N PHE A 345 -2.21 -3.87 8.77
CA PHE A 345 -0.87 -4.17 8.30
C PHE A 345 -0.27 -5.37 9.02
N ILE A 346 -0.38 -5.40 10.36
CA ILE A 346 0.13 -6.50 11.18
C ILE A 346 -0.68 -7.77 10.90
N ASP A 347 -2.01 -7.63 10.78
CA ASP A 347 -2.90 -8.74 10.42
C ASP A 347 -2.50 -9.35 9.06
N SER A 348 -2.15 -8.52 8.07
CA SER A 348 -1.68 -8.99 6.77
C SER A 348 -0.27 -9.59 6.82
N VAL A 349 0.67 -9.01 7.58
CA VAL A 349 1.99 -9.61 7.80
C VAL A 349 1.87 -11.00 8.45
N SER A 350 1.05 -11.14 9.49
CA SER A 350 0.83 -12.42 10.17
C SER A 350 0.18 -13.46 9.26
N ARG A 351 -0.81 -13.07 8.44
CA ARG A 351 -1.50 -14.01 7.53
C ARG A 351 -0.64 -14.41 6.31
N THR A 352 0.07 -13.46 5.71
CA THR A 352 0.80 -13.68 4.45
C THR A 352 2.18 -14.27 4.68
N LEU A 353 2.85 -13.92 5.79
CA LEU A 353 4.21 -14.38 6.09
C LEU A 353 4.27 -15.40 7.24
N ASN A 354 3.12 -15.78 7.83
CA ASN A 354 3.07 -16.59 9.05
C ASN A 354 4.00 -16.02 10.14
N TRP A 355 3.98 -14.68 10.29
CA TRP A 355 5.00 -13.99 11.07
C TRP A 355 5.01 -14.45 12.52
N ASN A 356 6.14 -15.05 12.91
CA ASN A 356 6.38 -15.62 14.23
C ASN A 356 5.36 -16.68 14.69
N VAL A 357 4.68 -17.35 13.76
CA VAL A 357 3.87 -18.53 14.07
C VAL A 357 4.82 -19.68 14.41
N ARG A 358 4.85 -20.09 15.67
CA ARG A 358 5.57 -21.28 16.13
C ARG A 358 4.57 -22.30 16.61
N GLU A 359 4.81 -23.57 16.30
CA GLU A 359 4.14 -24.64 17.03
C GLU A 359 4.51 -24.53 18.49
N GLN A 360 3.50 -24.33 19.34
CA GLN A 360 3.73 -24.33 20.78
C GLN A 360 4.27 -25.71 21.16
N GLN A 361 5.45 -25.75 21.81
CA GLN A 361 6.02 -27.00 22.27
C GLN A 361 5.02 -27.69 23.19
N LYS A 362 4.42 -28.78 22.70
CA LYS A 362 3.49 -29.58 23.49
C LYS A 362 4.32 -30.30 24.56
N PRO A 363 3.83 -30.37 25.81
CA PRO A 363 4.45 -31.22 26.82
C PRO A 363 4.62 -32.66 26.29
N PHE A 364 5.77 -33.28 26.54
CA PHE A 364 6.08 -34.66 26.12
C PHE A 364 5.18 -35.73 26.78
N VAL A 365 4.19 -35.31 27.58
CA VAL A 365 3.25 -36.19 28.29
C VAL A 365 2.55 -37.15 27.33
N HIS A 366 2.20 -36.70 26.13
CA HIS A 366 1.57 -37.54 25.11
C HIS A 366 2.51 -38.62 24.53
N MET A 367 3.83 -38.46 24.69
CA MET A 367 4.85 -39.45 24.27
C MET A 367 5.23 -40.42 25.40
N LEU A 368 4.78 -40.17 26.64
CA LEU A 368 5.01 -41.07 27.76
C LEU A 368 4.13 -42.32 27.61
N SER A 369 4.65 -43.48 28.05
CA SER A 369 3.84 -44.69 28.21
C SER A 369 2.71 -44.46 29.22
N GLU A 370 1.61 -45.21 29.16
CA GLU A 370 0.48 -45.04 30.08
C GLU A 370 0.89 -45.09 31.56
N LYS A 371 1.87 -45.93 31.91
CA LYS A 371 2.44 -46.01 33.26
C LYS A 371 3.13 -44.70 33.66
N ASN A 372 3.90 -44.12 32.75
CA ASN A 372 4.63 -42.87 32.98
C ASN A 372 3.71 -41.64 32.93
N GLN A 373 2.64 -41.66 32.14
CA GLN A 373 1.59 -40.63 32.17
C GLN A 373 0.91 -40.59 33.54
N LYS A 374 0.50 -41.76 34.07
CA LYS A 374 -0.10 -41.86 35.41
C LYS A 374 0.86 -41.38 36.51
N SER A 375 2.14 -41.77 36.43
CA SER A 375 3.17 -41.29 37.37
C SER A 375 3.39 -39.77 37.30
N TYR A 376 3.47 -39.20 36.09
CA TYR A 376 3.59 -37.75 35.88
C TYR A 376 2.39 -36.97 36.42
N HIS A 377 1.17 -37.48 36.22
CA HIS A 377 -0.04 -36.84 36.76
C HIS A 377 -0.14 -36.94 38.28
N ASN A 378 0.34 -38.04 38.88
CA ASN A 378 0.38 -38.20 40.33
C ASN A 378 1.43 -37.28 40.97
N SER A 379 2.66 -37.21 40.43
CA SER A 379 3.70 -36.31 40.95
C SER A 379 3.31 -34.84 40.83
N LYS A 380 2.62 -34.45 39.75
CA LYS A 380 2.12 -33.07 39.58
C LYS A 380 1.00 -32.72 40.56
N LYS A 381 0.20 -33.71 41.01
CA LYS A 381 -0.82 -33.54 42.07
C LYS A 381 -0.19 -33.43 43.46
N GLU A 382 0.87 -34.18 43.72
CA GLU A 382 1.65 -34.10 44.98
C GLU A 382 2.37 -32.76 45.09
N VAL A 383 3.05 -32.29 44.05
CA VAL A 383 3.70 -30.97 44.01
C VAL A 383 2.69 -29.83 44.18
N LYS A 384 1.48 -29.92 43.60
CA LYS A 384 0.41 -28.93 43.85
C LYS A 384 -0.12 -28.96 45.28
N LYS A 385 -0.11 -30.12 45.95
CA LYS A 385 -0.47 -30.24 47.35
C LYS A 385 0.61 -29.65 48.25
N GLU A 386 1.88 -29.88 47.95
CA GLU A 386 3.02 -29.31 48.70
C GLU A 386 3.12 -27.79 48.54
N VAL A 387 2.94 -27.25 47.33
CA VAL A 387 2.95 -25.79 47.10
C VAL A 387 1.71 -25.12 47.71
N GLY A 388 0.54 -25.75 47.64
CA GLY A 388 -0.67 -25.28 48.31
C GLY A 388 -0.63 -25.38 49.84
N SER A 389 0.27 -26.19 50.41
CA SER A 389 0.56 -26.17 51.85
C SER A 389 1.60 -25.11 52.25
N ILE A 390 2.49 -24.70 51.34
CA ILE A 390 3.48 -23.63 51.61
C ILE A 390 2.81 -22.24 51.60
N GLU A 391 1.81 -22.01 50.74
CA GLU A 391 1.03 -20.76 50.72
C GLU A 391 0.05 -20.62 51.92
N ASN A 392 -0.09 -21.63 52.77
CA ASN A 392 -0.92 -21.57 53.98
C ASN A 392 -0.11 -21.50 55.30
N GLU A 393 1.22 -21.37 55.23
CA GLU A 393 2.10 -21.24 56.41
C GLU A 393 2.99 -19.98 56.42
N SER A 394 2.72 -18.99 55.57
CA SER A 394 3.36 -17.67 55.69
C SER A 394 2.43 -16.54 55.27
N ASP A 395 1.40 -16.29 56.09
CA ASP A 395 0.65 -15.04 56.11
C ASP A 395 0.97 -14.32 57.44
N SER A 396 2.13 -13.67 57.46
CA SER A 396 2.36 -12.46 58.26
C SER A 396 3.48 -11.66 57.59
N ASP A 397 3.09 -10.49 57.09
CA ASP A 397 3.93 -9.36 56.66
C ASP A 397 4.46 -9.42 55.22
N ASP A 398 3.68 -8.94 54.24
CA ASP A 398 3.80 -7.55 53.77
C ASP A 398 2.95 -7.30 52.51
N GLU A 399 2.09 -6.29 52.64
CA GLU A 399 1.17 -5.75 51.67
C GLU A 399 1.94 -4.85 50.68
N TYR A 400 2.13 -5.25 49.42
CA TYR A 400 2.42 -4.30 48.34
C TYR A 400 1.63 -4.59 47.05
N ILE A 401 0.63 -3.73 46.91
CA ILE A 401 -0.16 -3.36 45.74
C ILE A 401 0.67 -3.31 44.47
N PHE A 402 0.22 -3.99 43.40
CA PHE A 402 0.19 -3.39 42.07
C PHE A 402 -1.07 -3.78 41.30
N SER A 403 -1.92 -2.77 41.17
CA SER A 403 -3.08 -2.67 40.31
C SER A 403 -2.73 -2.68 38.82
N SER A 404 -3.53 -3.41 38.04
CA SER A 404 -4.03 -3.10 36.68
C SER A 404 -3.20 -2.25 35.70
N GLN A 405 -2.98 -2.77 34.48
CA GLN A 405 -3.67 -2.36 33.23
C GLN A 405 -3.16 -3.12 32.01
#